data_AF-A0A422QG81-F1
#
_entry.id   AF-A0A422QG81-F1
#
_cell.length_a   1.000
_cell.length_b   1.000
_cell.length_c   1.000
_cell.angle_alpha   90.00
_cell.angle_beta   90.00
_cell.angle_gamma   90.00
#
_symmetry.space_group_name_H-M   'P 1'
#
loop_
_entity.id
_entity.type
_entity.pdbx_description
1 polymer ?
#
loop_
_entity_poly.entity_id
_entity_poly.type
_entity_poly.pdbx_seq_one_letter_code
_entity_poly.pdbx_strand_id
1 'polypeptide(L)'
;LVAATNENDVLDEFFRTGVYRVRKPSETFHTSSPSMDISKASNFERFVYELVGRDADRTHALFRKVDTHGGFDLSGAPGSDGDEFKSVARFGFLSGRSTHADRLATIRDVADDYGITIDTHTADGIKVAREHLQPGVPMIVLETALAAKFNETILEALGQDAERPAGFEDIESLPQRFVVMPADVDRMKAYIAEHTGL
;
A
#
# COMPACT_ATOMS: atom_id res chain seq x y z
N LEU A 1 0.38 -9.29 -13.16
CA LEU A 1 0.38 -8.10 -12.28
C LEU A 1 0.65 -8.60 -10.87
N VAL A 2 1.65 -8.08 -10.17
CA VAL A 2 2.01 -8.55 -8.82
C VAL A 2 1.71 -7.44 -7.82
N ALA A 3 0.81 -7.71 -6.87
CA ALA A 3 0.48 -6.80 -5.78
C ALA A 3 1.37 -7.10 -4.56
N ALA A 4 2.40 -6.28 -4.36
CA ALA A 4 3.20 -6.32 -3.15
C ALA A 4 2.50 -5.55 -2.03
N THR A 5 2.35 -6.17 -0.86
CA THR A 5 1.91 -5.50 0.36
C THR A 5 2.98 -5.59 1.43
N ASN A 6 3.03 -4.61 2.32
CA ASN A 6 3.76 -4.75 3.56
C ASN A 6 2.96 -5.63 4.55
N GLU A 7 3.26 -5.55 5.85
CA GLU A 7 2.59 -6.30 6.90
C GLU A 7 1.06 -6.10 6.95
N ASN A 8 0.57 -4.98 6.40
CA ASN A 8 -0.85 -4.70 6.19
C ASN A 8 -1.34 -5.38 4.90
N ASP A 9 -1.57 -6.69 5.02
CA ASP A 9 -1.71 -7.63 3.90
C ASP A 9 -3.14 -7.89 3.40
N VAL A 10 -4.06 -6.93 3.59
CA VAL A 10 -5.47 -7.10 3.22
C VAL A 10 -5.67 -7.49 1.75
N LEU A 11 -4.82 -6.99 0.85
CA LEU A 11 -4.86 -7.36 -0.56
C LEU A 11 -4.24 -8.73 -0.84
N ASP A 12 -3.14 -9.09 -0.17
CA ASP A 12 -2.54 -10.42 -0.31
C ASP A 12 -3.49 -11.51 0.20
N GLU A 13 -4.16 -11.29 1.35
CA GLU A 13 -5.20 -12.20 1.85
C GLU A 13 -6.30 -12.40 0.80
N PHE A 14 -6.80 -11.32 0.21
CA PHE A 14 -7.84 -11.41 -0.81
C PHE A 14 -7.35 -12.17 -2.06
N PHE A 15 -6.19 -11.83 -2.62
CA PHE A 15 -5.68 -12.47 -3.83
C PHE A 15 -5.28 -13.94 -3.62
N ARG A 16 -5.10 -14.38 -2.37
CA ARG A 16 -4.85 -15.78 -2.02
C ARG A 16 -6.12 -16.57 -1.71
N THR A 17 -7.14 -15.94 -1.14
CA THR A 17 -8.26 -16.65 -0.49
C THR A 17 -9.65 -16.27 -1.01
N GLY A 18 -9.79 -15.12 -1.66
CA GLY A 18 -11.09 -14.52 -1.98
C GLY A 18 -11.77 -13.81 -0.82
N VAL A 19 -11.16 -13.80 0.37
CA VAL A 19 -11.68 -13.12 1.56
C VAL A 19 -11.12 -11.71 1.62
N TYR A 20 -12.01 -10.72 1.67
CA TYR A 20 -11.65 -9.33 1.91
C TYR A 20 -12.10 -8.91 3.31
N ARG A 21 -11.15 -8.60 4.19
CA ARG A 21 -11.42 -8.17 5.58
C ARG A 21 -10.65 -6.90 5.91
N VAL A 22 -11.37 -5.81 6.11
CA VAL A 22 -10.78 -4.53 6.55
C VAL A 22 -10.15 -4.72 7.92
N ARG A 23 -8.89 -4.27 8.06
CA ARG A 23 -8.16 -4.32 9.34
C ARG A 23 -8.69 -3.22 10.27
N LYS A 24 -8.90 -3.55 11.54
CA LYS A 24 -9.16 -2.52 12.55
C LYS A 24 -7.88 -1.70 12.80
N PRO A 25 -7.98 -0.48 13.35
CA PRO A 25 -6.79 0.29 13.74
C PRO A 25 -5.82 -0.50 14.63
N SER A 26 -6.34 -1.34 15.54
CA SER A 26 -5.54 -2.23 16.40
C SER A 26 -4.82 -3.36 15.67
N GLU A 27 -5.19 -3.62 14.41
CA GLU A 27 -4.64 -4.66 13.54
C GLU A 27 -3.85 -4.05 12.36
N THR A 28 -3.73 -2.71 12.32
CA THR A 28 -2.96 -1.99 11.32
C THR A 28 -1.60 -1.68 11.90
N PHE A 29 -0.55 -2.23 11.30
CA PHE A 29 0.82 -2.04 11.76
C PHE A 29 1.36 -0.74 11.19
N HIS A 30 2.07 0.02 12.02
CA HIS A 30 2.98 1.06 11.54
C HIS A 30 4.24 0.37 11.01
N THR A 31 4.48 0.50 9.71
CA THR A 31 5.61 -0.13 9.04
C THR A 31 6.63 0.90 8.58
N SER A 32 7.79 0.43 8.11
CA SER A 32 8.78 1.30 7.47
C SER A 32 8.41 1.71 6.04
N SER A 33 7.26 1.26 5.55
CA SER A 33 6.65 1.59 4.25
C SER A 33 5.27 2.24 4.47
N PRO A 34 5.19 3.37 5.20
CA PRO A 34 3.95 3.85 5.82
C PRO A 34 2.87 4.27 4.82
N SER A 35 3.23 4.58 3.56
CA SER A 35 2.25 4.93 2.53
C SER A 35 1.40 3.73 2.11
N MET A 36 1.83 2.51 2.46
CA MET A 36 1.13 1.25 2.23
C MET A 36 0.46 0.69 3.49
N ASP A 37 0.47 1.43 4.61
CA ASP A 37 -0.21 1.03 5.87
C ASP A 37 -1.73 1.23 5.78
N ILE A 38 -2.34 0.50 4.86
CA ILE A 38 -3.75 0.62 4.52
C ILE A 38 -4.59 -0.47 5.20
N SER A 39 -5.65 -0.04 5.88
CA SER A 39 -6.68 -0.94 6.43
C SER A 39 -7.79 -1.24 5.43
N LYS A 40 -8.15 -0.24 4.60
CA LYS A 40 -9.17 -0.30 3.55
C LYS A 40 -8.60 0.27 2.24
N ALA A 41 -8.29 -0.60 1.28
CA ALA A 41 -7.86 -0.20 -0.05
C ALA A 41 -8.99 0.51 -0.82
N SER A 42 -8.96 1.84 -0.90
CA SER A 42 -10.06 2.65 -1.47
C SER A 42 -10.35 2.35 -2.95
N ASN A 43 -9.32 2.05 -3.75
CA ASN A 43 -9.48 1.70 -5.16
C ASN A 43 -9.91 0.24 -5.40
N PHE A 44 -9.89 -0.60 -4.36
CA PHE A 44 -10.21 -2.02 -4.50
C PHE A 44 -11.66 -2.25 -4.95
N GLU A 45 -12.58 -1.37 -4.58
CA GLU A 45 -13.96 -1.38 -5.06
C GLU A 45 -14.08 -1.38 -6.59
N ARG A 46 -13.20 -0.66 -7.29
CA ARG A 46 -13.18 -0.64 -8.75
C ARG A 46 -12.80 -1.99 -9.34
N PHE A 47 -11.85 -2.69 -8.70
CA PHE A 47 -11.48 -4.03 -9.12
C PHE A 47 -12.59 -5.03 -8.83
N VAL A 48 -13.22 -4.96 -7.66
CA VAL A 48 -14.36 -5.82 -7.31
C VAL A 48 -15.52 -5.63 -8.29
N TYR A 49 -15.80 -4.39 -8.71
CA TYR A 49 -16.80 -4.10 -9.74
C TYR A 49 -16.52 -4.86 -11.05
N GLU A 50 -15.28 -4.86 -11.53
CA GLU A 50 -14.89 -5.66 -12.70
C GLU A 50 -14.98 -7.17 -12.43
N LEU A 51 -14.58 -7.62 -11.24
CA LEU A 51 -14.61 -9.04 -10.85
C LEU A 51 -16.02 -9.62 -10.84
N VAL A 52 -17.00 -8.87 -10.34
CA VAL A 52 -18.42 -9.27 -10.28
C VAL A 52 -19.16 -9.01 -11.58
N GLY A 53 -18.44 -8.76 -12.68
CA GLY A 53 -19.04 -8.61 -14.02
C GLY A 53 -19.71 -7.26 -14.24
N ARG A 54 -19.21 -6.19 -13.60
CA ARG A 54 -19.75 -4.82 -13.67
C ARG A 54 -21.17 -4.69 -13.12
N ASP A 55 -21.54 -5.59 -12.21
CA ASP A 55 -22.79 -5.54 -11.48
C ASP A 55 -22.70 -4.53 -10.31
N ALA A 56 -23.37 -3.40 -10.47
CA ALA A 56 -23.39 -2.33 -9.49
C ALA A 56 -24.13 -2.71 -8.20
N ASP A 57 -25.21 -3.48 -8.30
CA ASP A 57 -26.00 -3.92 -7.15
C ASP A 57 -25.22 -4.93 -6.32
N ARG A 58 -24.53 -5.87 -6.99
CA ARG A 58 -23.63 -6.82 -6.33
C ARG A 58 -22.46 -6.12 -5.66
N THR A 59 -21.83 -5.16 -6.33
CA THR A 59 -20.75 -4.35 -5.76
C THR A 59 -21.25 -3.59 -4.52
N HIS A 60 -22.40 -2.94 -4.62
CA HIS A 60 -23.00 -2.23 -3.51
C HIS A 60 -23.26 -3.16 -2.32
N ALA A 61 -23.83 -4.35 -2.54
CA ALA A 61 -24.11 -5.32 -1.50
C ALA A 61 -22.84 -5.78 -0.76
N LEU A 62 -21.74 -6.03 -1.49
CA LEU A 62 -20.45 -6.40 -0.90
C LEU A 62 -19.85 -5.26 -0.07
N PHE A 63 -19.86 -4.02 -0.57
CA PHE A 63 -19.32 -2.89 0.18
C PHE A 63 -20.21 -2.44 1.35
N ARG A 64 -21.52 -2.70 1.30
CA ARG A 64 -22.39 -2.63 2.49
C ARG A 64 -21.98 -3.64 3.56
N LYS A 65 -21.55 -4.85 3.18
CA LYS A 65 -20.99 -5.84 4.13
C LYS A 65 -19.66 -5.39 4.71
N VAL A 66 -18.80 -4.73 3.93
CA VAL A 66 -17.59 -4.11 4.47
C VAL A 66 -17.93 -3.13 5.59
N ASP A 67 -18.91 -2.25 5.37
CA ASP A 67 -19.31 -1.23 6.35
C ASP A 67 -19.98 -1.84 7.62
N THR A 68 -20.69 -2.96 7.48
CA THR A 68 -21.53 -3.53 8.55
C THR A 68 -20.93 -4.75 9.27
N HIS A 69 -20.15 -5.57 8.55
CA HIS A 69 -19.57 -6.83 9.01
C HIS A 69 -18.03 -6.84 8.92
N GLY A 70 -17.41 -5.78 8.35
CA GLY A 70 -15.96 -5.64 8.24
C GLY A 70 -15.33 -6.35 7.05
N GLY A 71 -16.11 -7.01 6.19
CA GLY A 71 -15.59 -7.75 5.05
C GLY A 71 -16.62 -8.59 4.30
N PHE A 72 -16.14 -9.36 3.33
CA PHE A 72 -16.91 -10.36 2.57
C PHE A 72 -16.02 -11.52 2.15
N ASP A 73 -16.63 -12.65 1.80
CA ASP A 73 -15.95 -13.88 1.36
C ASP A 73 -16.45 -14.31 -0.02
N LEU A 74 -15.59 -14.27 -1.05
CA LEU A 74 -15.89 -14.71 -2.42
C LEU A 74 -15.26 -16.06 -2.78
N SER A 75 -14.74 -16.80 -1.79
CA SER A 75 -13.98 -18.04 -1.98
C SER A 75 -14.76 -19.18 -2.61
N GLY A 76 -16.10 -19.15 -2.56
CA GLY A 76 -16.97 -20.27 -2.95
C GLY A 76 -17.08 -21.39 -1.90
N ALA A 77 -16.48 -21.22 -0.71
CA ALA A 77 -16.62 -22.16 0.39
C ALA A 77 -18.06 -22.17 0.95
N PRO A 78 -18.51 -23.24 1.64
CA PRO A 78 -19.80 -23.25 2.31
C PRO A 78 -19.93 -22.07 3.29
N GLY A 79 -20.96 -21.23 3.09
CA GLY A 79 -21.19 -20.03 3.89
C GLY A 79 -20.51 -18.75 3.38
N SER A 80 -19.77 -18.82 2.27
CA SER A 80 -19.25 -17.64 1.57
C SER A 80 -20.38 -16.80 0.96
N ASP A 81 -20.08 -15.53 0.68
CA ASP A 81 -21.00 -14.58 0.07
C ASP A 81 -21.17 -14.81 -1.43
N GLY A 82 -20.26 -15.55 -2.04
CA GLY A 82 -20.27 -15.94 -3.45
C GLY A 82 -19.02 -16.74 -3.84
N ASP A 83 -18.89 -17.03 -5.13
CA ASP A 83 -17.81 -17.85 -5.70
C ASP A 83 -16.99 -17.11 -6.77
N GLU A 84 -17.14 -15.78 -6.83
CA GLU A 84 -16.53 -14.94 -7.87
C GLU A 84 -14.99 -14.98 -7.84
N PHE A 85 -14.37 -15.40 -6.73
CA PHE A 85 -12.91 -15.54 -6.64
C PHE A 85 -12.33 -16.48 -7.70
N LYS A 86 -13.09 -17.49 -8.18
CA LYS A 86 -12.70 -18.36 -9.30
C LYS A 86 -12.35 -17.59 -10.58
N SER A 87 -12.80 -16.34 -10.69
CA SER A 87 -12.58 -15.45 -11.82
C SER A 87 -11.33 -14.58 -11.70
N VAL A 88 -10.75 -14.45 -10.49
CA VAL A 88 -9.61 -13.55 -10.23
C VAL A 88 -8.40 -13.90 -11.09
N ALA A 89 -8.13 -15.19 -11.30
CA ALA A 89 -7.00 -15.66 -12.11
C ALA A 89 -7.01 -15.10 -13.55
N ARG A 90 -8.19 -14.78 -14.11
CA ARG A 90 -8.31 -14.20 -15.47
C ARG A 90 -7.73 -12.80 -15.59
N PHE A 91 -7.60 -12.08 -14.47
CA PHE A 91 -6.98 -10.75 -14.42
C PHE A 91 -5.46 -10.81 -14.25
N GLY A 92 -4.89 -12.02 -14.03
CA GLY A 92 -3.45 -12.22 -13.91
C GLY A 92 -2.83 -11.55 -12.68
N PHE A 93 -3.61 -11.35 -11.60
CA PHE A 93 -3.08 -10.88 -10.33
C PHE A 93 -2.39 -12.02 -9.58
N LEU A 94 -1.20 -11.72 -9.09
CA LEU A 94 -0.48 -12.44 -8.05
C LEU A 94 -0.26 -11.46 -6.90
N SER A 95 0.10 -11.96 -5.73
CA SER A 95 0.38 -11.12 -4.57
C SER A 95 1.49 -11.71 -3.72
N GLY A 96 1.99 -10.90 -2.81
CA GLY A 96 2.85 -11.35 -1.73
C GLY A 96 3.06 -10.26 -0.70
N ARG A 97 3.70 -10.66 0.40
CA ARG A 97 3.91 -9.83 1.57
C ARG A 97 5.38 -9.67 1.89
N SER A 98 5.78 -8.49 2.32
CA SER A 98 7.10 -8.20 2.91
C SER A 98 6.98 -7.74 4.36
N THR A 99 7.96 -8.11 5.15
CA THR A 99 8.17 -7.60 6.50
C THR A 99 9.26 -6.53 6.52
N HIS A 100 9.40 -5.82 7.64
CA HIS A 100 10.47 -4.86 7.83
C HIS A 100 11.86 -5.48 7.65
N ALA A 101 12.09 -6.69 8.18
CA ALA A 101 13.34 -7.41 7.98
C ALA A 101 13.59 -7.73 6.49
N ASP A 102 12.55 -8.12 5.76
CA ASP A 102 12.64 -8.37 4.33
C ASP A 102 13.01 -7.10 3.54
N ARG A 103 12.43 -5.95 3.90
CA ARG A 103 12.77 -4.66 3.28
C ARG A 103 14.22 -4.27 3.54
N LEU A 104 14.70 -4.37 4.77
CA LEU A 104 16.10 -4.07 5.11
C LEU A 104 17.06 -4.97 4.32
N ALA A 105 16.78 -6.26 4.24
CA ALA A 105 17.58 -7.21 3.45
C ALA A 105 17.56 -6.83 1.97
N THR A 106 16.38 -6.52 1.42
CA THR A 106 16.22 -6.16 0.01
C THR A 106 16.96 -4.86 -0.34
N ILE A 107 16.94 -3.86 0.55
CA ILE A 107 17.69 -2.61 0.36
C ILE A 107 19.20 -2.89 0.31
N ARG A 108 19.72 -3.73 1.22
CA ARG A 108 21.14 -4.13 1.24
C ARG A 108 21.51 -4.89 -0.02
N ASP A 109 20.74 -5.91 -0.39
CA ASP A 109 20.98 -6.71 -1.59
C ASP A 109 21.03 -5.83 -2.84
N VAL A 110 20.11 -4.86 -2.97
CA VAL A 110 20.06 -4.00 -4.16
C VAL A 110 21.24 -3.03 -4.20
N ALA A 111 21.65 -2.50 -3.05
CA ALA A 111 22.84 -1.66 -2.96
C ALA A 111 24.12 -2.45 -3.32
N ASP A 112 24.25 -3.68 -2.82
CA ASP A 112 25.41 -4.54 -3.07
C ASP A 112 25.48 -5.03 -4.53
N ASP A 113 24.34 -5.49 -5.07
CA ASP A 113 24.29 -6.10 -6.41
C ASP A 113 24.31 -5.06 -7.55
N TYR A 114 23.64 -3.92 -7.35
CA TYR A 114 23.38 -2.94 -8.42
C TYR A 114 24.00 -1.57 -8.16
N GLY A 115 24.53 -1.30 -6.96
CA GLY A 115 25.13 -0.01 -6.62
C GLY A 115 24.13 1.14 -6.55
N ILE A 116 22.85 0.85 -6.29
CA ILE A 116 21.79 1.87 -6.16
C ILE A 116 21.08 1.73 -4.81
N THR A 117 20.64 2.87 -4.27
CA THR A 117 19.84 2.93 -3.04
C THR A 117 18.37 3.11 -3.40
N ILE A 118 17.52 2.24 -2.90
CA ILE A 118 16.07 2.27 -3.11
C ILE A 118 15.33 2.59 -1.81
N ASP A 119 14.11 3.10 -1.93
CA ASP A 119 13.23 3.35 -0.78
C ASP A 119 12.56 2.05 -0.28
N THR A 120 11.88 2.16 0.87
CA THR A 120 11.23 1.02 1.53
C THR A 120 10.03 0.46 0.73
N HIS A 121 9.30 1.28 -0.01
CA HIS A 121 8.15 0.84 -0.82
C HIS A 121 8.63 0.11 -2.09
N THR A 122 9.71 0.60 -2.71
CA THR A 122 10.36 -0.09 -3.83
C THR A 122 10.94 -1.43 -3.36
N ALA A 123 11.50 -1.49 -2.15
CA ALA A 123 11.98 -2.73 -1.55
C ALA A 123 10.86 -3.76 -1.33
N ASP A 124 9.66 -3.35 -0.89
CA ASP A 124 8.48 -4.24 -0.84
C ASP A 124 8.19 -4.83 -2.23
N GLY A 125 8.19 -3.96 -3.26
CA GLY A 125 7.97 -4.34 -4.65
C GLY A 125 9.00 -5.36 -5.16
N ILE A 126 10.30 -5.09 -4.96
CA ILE A 126 11.38 -5.98 -5.40
C ILE A 126 11.32 -7.32 -4.69
N LYS A 127 11.12 -7.32 -3.36
CA LYS A 127 11.05 -8.56 -2.59
C LYS A 127 9.98 -9.49 -3.12
N VAL A 128 8.75 -8.98 -3.28
CA VAL A 128 7.63 -9.80 -3.77
C VAL A 128 7.82 -10.15 -5.24
N ALA A 129 8.34 -9.23 -6.07
CA ALA A 129 8.60 -9.50 -7.48
C ALA A 129 9.60 -10.66 -7.69
N ARG A 130 10.62 -10.78 -6.83
CA ARG A 130 11.61 -11.88 -6.85
C ARG A 130 10.98 -13.26 -6.64
N GLU A 131 9.84 -13.35 -5.95
CA GLU A 131 9.10 -14.60 -5.72
C GLU A 131 8.31 -15.08 -6.95
N HIS A 132 8.10 -14.18 -7.93
CA HIS A 132 7.24 -14.42 -9.09
C HIS A 132 7.99 -14.28 -10.43
N LEU A 133 9.32 -14.38 -10.41
CA LEU A 133 10.14 -14.33 -11.63
C LEU A 133 9.85 -15.52 -12.55
N GLN A 134 9.73 -15.26 -13.85
CA GLN A 134 9.54 -16.28 -14.87
C GLN A 134 10.67 -16.20 -15.90
N PRO A 135 11.32 -17.32 -16.24
CA PRO A 135 12.36 -17.32 -17.26
C PRO A 135 11.89 -16.72 -18.59
N GLY A 136 12.65 -15.76 -19.12
CA GLY A 136 12.33 -15.09 -20.39
C GLY A 136 11.26 -14.00 -20.31
N VAL A 137 10.71 -13.70 -19.13
CA VAL A 137 9.71 -12.63 -18.95
C VAL A 137 10.33 -11.48 -18.13
N PRO A 138 10.45 -10.26 -18.70
CA PRO A 138 10.92 -9.10 -17.95
C PRO A 138 9.99 -8.76 -16.78
N MET A 139 10.57 -8.62 -15.59
CA MET A 139 9.88 -8.12 -14.39
C MET A 139 10.16 -6.63 -14.23
N ILE A 140 9.10 -5.82 -14.09
CA ILE A 140 9.19 -4.37 -13.89
C ILE A 140 8.63 -4.05 -12.51
N VAL A 141 9.47 -3.50 -11.64
CA VAL A 141 9.07 -2.98 -10.33
C VAL A 141 8.92 -1.47 -10.43
N LEU A 142 7.85 -0.94 -9.84
CA LEU A 142 7.59 0.50 -9.81
C LEU A 142 8.33 1.11 -8.63
N GLU A 143 9.25 2.04 -8.91
CA GLU A 143 9.84 2.89 -7.89
C GLU A 143 8.86 4.01 -7.54
N THR A 144 8.24 3.92 -6.36
CA THR A 144 7.13 4.83 -5.99
C THR A 144 7.58 6.04 -5.17
N ALA A 145 8.81 6.03 -4.68
CA ALA A 145 9.42 7.13 -3.93
C ALA A 145 10.95 7.08 -4.03
N LEU A 146 11.59 8.23 -3.81
CA LEU A 146 13.04 8.31 -3.63
C LEU A 146 13.43 7.88 -2.21
N ALA A 147 14.58 7.23 -2.06
CA ALA A 147 15.12 6.78 -0.77
C ALA A 147 15.21 7.91 0.27
N ALA A 148 15.54 9.13 -0.16
CA ALA A 148 15.61 10.34 0.68
C ALA A 148 14.31 10.63 1.46
N LYS A 149 13.15 10.17 0.97
CA LYS A 149 11.87 10.36 1.67
C LYS A 149 11.71 9.48 2.91
N PHE A 150 12.51 8.42 3.04
CA PHE A 150 12.41 7.42 4.12
C PHE A 150 13.79 7.16 4.74
N ASN A 151 14.55 8.24 4.97
CA ASN A 151 15.97 8.19 5.34
C ASN A 151 16.27 7.36 6.60
N GLU A 152 15.39 7.37 7.60
CA GLU A 152 15.60 6.62 8.85
C GLU A 152 15.82 5.12 8.59
N THR A 153 15.02 4.52 7.70
CA THR A 153 15.16 3.10 7.34
C THR A 153 16.34 2.85 6.41
N ILE A 154 16.72 3.83 5.60
CA ILE A 154 17.93 3.72 4.77
C ILE A 154 19.18 3.70 5.66
N LEU A 155 19.24 4.59 6.66
CA LEU A 155 20.29 4.62 7.65
C LEU A 155 20.38 3.31 8.44
N GLU A 156 19.24 2.72 8.82
CA GLU A 156 19.20 1.39 9.44
C GLU A 156 19.70 0.27 8.52
N ALA A 157 19.31 0.30 7.24
CA ALA A 157 19.70 -0.73 6.28
C ALA A 157 21.19 -0.66 5.92
N LEU A 158 21.69 0.53 5.60
CA LEU A 158 22.98 0.74 4.95
C LEU A 158 24.04 1.40 5.86
N GLY A 159 23.65 1.89 7.04
CA GLY A 159 24.55 2.60 7.95
C GLY A 159 24.95 4.00 7.49
N GLN A 160 24.31 4.52 6.43
CA GLN A 160 24.51 5.86 5.90
C GLN A 160 23.19 6.45 5.42
N ASP A 161 23.12 7.79 5.41
CA ASP A 161 21.95 8.50 4.89
C ASP A 161 21.76 8.27 3.38
N ALA A 162 20.51 8.31 2.95
CA ALA A 162 20.15 8.35 1.55
C ALA A 162 20.68 9.64 0.89
N GLU A 163 21.16 9.51 -0.35
CA GLU A 163 21.55 10.66 -1.14
C GLU A 163 20.34 11.59 -1.36
N ARG A 164 20.57 12.89 -1.15
CA ARG A 164 19.57 13.92 -1.39
C ARG A 164 19.67 14.44 -2.82
N PRO A 165 18.54 14.67 -3.50
CA PRO A 165 18.56 15.36 -4.79
C PRO A 165 19.12 16.78 -4.65
N ALA A 166 19.84 17.25 -5.67
CA ALA A 166 20.39 18.60 -5.68
C ALA A 166 19.29 19.66 -5.46
N GLY A 167 19.56 20.61 -4.55
CA GLY A 167 18.64 21.68 -4.16
C GLY A 167 17.71 21.34 -2.99
N PHE A 168 17.83 20.13 -2.41
CA PHE A 168 17.06 19.69 -1.24
C PHE A 168 17.92 19.53 0.02
N GLU A 169 19.19 19.92 -0.01
CA GLU A 169 20.14 19.73 1.10
C GLU A 169 19.65 20.39 2.39
N ASP A 170 19.08 21.59 2.28
CA ASP A 170 18.66 22.42 3.41
C ASP A 170 17.12 22.60 3.51
N ILE A 171 16.33 21.75 2.86
CA ILE A 171 14.87 21.95 2.78
C ILE A 171 14.20 22.01 4.15
N GLU A 172 14.68 21.23 5.13
CA GLU A 172 14.15 21.22 6.49
C GLU A 172 14.53 22.47 7.30
N SER A 173 15.58 23.19 6.89
CA SER A 173 16.05 24.42 7.54
C SER A 173 15.29 25.67 7.08
N LEU A 174 14.51 25.57 6.00
CA LEU A 174 13.73 26.69 5.47
C LEU A 174 12.56 27.05 6.41
N PRO A 175 12.13 28.33 6.45
CA PRO A 175 10.98 28.75 7.23
C PRO A 175 9.72 27.96 6.84
N GLN A 176 9.15 27.23 7.80
CA GLN A 176 7.89 26.52 7.61
C GLN A 176 6.71 27.44 7.87
N ARG A 177 5.74 27.47 6.96
CA ARG A 177 4.49 28.23 7.11
C ARG A 177 3.32 27.27 7.28
N PHE A 178 2.82 27.17 8.50
CA PHE A 178 1.64 26.37 8.84
C PHE A 178 0.85 27.05 9.96
N VAL A 179 -0.39 26.62 10.15
CA VAL A 179 -1.24 27.05 11.27
C VAL A 179 -1.54 25.83 12.12
N VAL A 180 -1.17 25.87 13.40
CA VAL A 180 -1.50 24.81 14.36
C VAL A 180 -2.96 24.95 14.76
N MET A 181 -3.73 23.86 14.64
CA MET A 181 -5.12 23.81 15.05
C MET A 181 -5.37 22.59 15.94
N PRO A 182 -6.25 22.70 16.96
CA PRO A 182 -6.76 21.52 17.65
C PRO A 182 -7.61 20.68 16.70
N ALA A 183 -7.87 19.41 17.06
CA ALA A 183 -8.79 18.54 16.34
C ALA A 183 -10.25 19.00 16.53
N ASP A 184 -10.62 20.09 15.84
CA ASP A 184 -11.90 20.79 15.94
C ASP A 184 -12.40 21.13 14.52
N VAL A 185 -13.54 20.52 14.15
CA VAL A 185 -14.10 20.66 12.79
C VAL A 185 -14.62 22.06 12.51
N ASP A 186 -15.14 22.76 13.51
CA ASP A 186 -15.74 24.08 13.32
C ASP A 186 -14.65 25.15 13.16
N ARG A 187 -13.53 25.02 13.89
CA ARG A 187 -12.34 25.86 13.67
C ARG A 187 -11.74 25.66 12.28
N MET A 188 -11.63 24.43 11.81
CA MET A 188 -11.12 24.15 10.46
C MET A 188 -12.01 24.77 9.39
N LYS A 189 -13.34 24.63 9.51
CA LYS A 189 -14.31 25.26 8.60
C LYS A 189 -14.19 26.77 8.59
N ALA A 190 -14.13 27.39 9.77
CA ALA A 190 -14.01 28.85 9.91
C ALA A 190 -12.73 29.36 9.24
N TYR A 191 -11.59 28.70 9.51
CA TYR A 191 -10.31 29.05 8.87
C TYR A 191 -10.39 28.99 7.34
N ILE A 192 -10.98 27.92 6.78
CA ILE A 192 -11.15 27.80 5.33
C ILE A 192 -12.00 28.96 4.80
N ALA A 193 -13.14 29.27 5.44
CA ALA A 193 -14.03 30.34 4.99
C ALA A 193 -13.32 31.71 4.96
N GLU A 194 -12.63 32.05 6.06
CA GLU A 194 -11.84 33.28 6.21
C GLU A 194 -10.75 33.45 5.13
N HIS A 195 -10.21 32.34 4.60
CA HIS A 195 -9.10 32.34 3.62
C HIS A 195 -9.53 32.05 2.19
N THR A 196 -10.82 31.83 1.94
CA THR A 196 -11.37 31.55 0.61
C THR A 196 -12.46 32.54 0.17
N GLY A 197 -12.93 33.41 1.07
CA GLY A 197 -13.98 34.38 0.79
C GLY A 197 -15.39 33.80 0.83
N LEU A 198 -15.56 32.65 1.52
CA LEU A 198 -16.87 32.06 1.86
C LEU A 198 -17.46 32.69 3.12
#